data_AF-A0A7X1BTI8-F1
#
_entry.id   AF-A0A7X1BTI8-F1
#
_cell.length_a   1.000
_cell.length_b   1.000
_cell.length_c   1.000
_cell.angle_alpha   90.00
_cell.angle_beta   90.00
_cell.angle_gamma   90.00
#
_symmetry.space_group_name_H-M   'P 1'
#
loop_
_entity.id
_entity.type
_entity.pdbx_description
1 polymer ?
#
loop_
_entity_poly.entity_id
_entity_poly.type
_entity_poly.pdbx_seq_one_letter_code
_entity_poly.pdbx_strand_id
1 'polypeptide(L)' 'MNIHVYLSILVIYFLGFIGMYFYSLKQDEECGLERNPKEALLFALFWFVLIPILLLWIVVEKVIHLVRAAYNRYKKNG' A
#
# COMPACT_ATOMS: atom_id res chain seq x y z
N MET A 1 10.30 6.24 -27.75
CA MET A 1 10.51 5.48 -26.50
C MET A 1 11.22 4.17 -26.87
N ASN A 2 12.33 3.83 -26.21
CA ASN A 2 13.23 2.74 -26.62
C ASN A 2 12.71 1.36 -26.12
N ILE A 3 12.92 0.27 -26.86
CA ILE A 3 12.46 -1.09 -26.51
C ILE A 3 12.93 -1.53 -25.12
N HIS A 4 14.14 -1.10 -24.74
CA HIS A 4 14.70 -1.34 -23.41
C HIS A 4 13.86 -0.74 -22.28
N VAL A 5 13.25 0.42 -22.51
CA VAL A 5 12.40 1.08 -21.50
C VAL A 5 11.12 0.28 -21.26
N TYR A 6 10.49 -0.22 -22.34
CA TYR A 6 9.30 -1.06 -22.21
C TYR A 6 9.61 -2.38 -21.51
N LEU A 7 10.75 -3.01 -21.82
CA LEU A 7 11.18 -4.22 -21.15
C LEU A 7 11.42 -3.98 -19.65
N SER A 8 12.09 -2.88 -19.28
CA SER A 8 12.30 -2.53 -17.88
C SER A 8 10.98 -2.29 -17.13
N ILE A 9 10.04 -1.54 -17.73
CA ILE A 9 8.71 -1.31 -17.13
C ILE A 9 7.98 -2.64 -16.92
N LEU A 10 8.02 -3.53 -17.92
CA LEU A 10 7.38 -4.83 -17.85
C LEU A 10 7.95 -5.70 -16.73
N VAL A 11 9.29 -5.74 -16.61
CA VAL A 11 9.97 -6.49 -15.53
C VAL A 11 9.59 -5.94 -14.16
N ILE A 12 9.62 -4.61 -13.98
CA ILE A 12 9.23 -3.97 -12.71
C ILE A 12 7.77 -4.29 -12.38
N TYR A 13 6.88 -4.22 -13.37
CA TYR A 13 5.48 -4.54 -13.19
C TYR A 13 5.27 -5.98 -12.69
N PHE A 14 5.94 -6.96 -13.31
CA PHE A 14 5.81 -8.36 -12.90
C PHE A 14 6.45 -8.64 -11.54
N LEU A 15 7.59 -8.03 -11.22
CA LEU A 15 8.20 -8.15 -9.90
C LEU A 15 7.28 -7.60 -8.81
N GLY A 16 6.68 -6.43 -9.04
CA GLY A 16 5.69 -5.83 -8.14
C GLY A 16 4.44 -6.71 -8.02
N PHE A 17 3.92 -7.22 -9.13
CA PHE A 17 2.78 -8.13 -9.13
C PHE A 17 3.02 -9.36 -8.26
N ILE A 18 4.16 -10.05 -8.47
CA ILE A 18 4.51 -11.25 -7.71
C ILE A 18 4.65 -10.92 -6.22
N GLY A 19 5.38 -9.85 -5.89
CA GLY A 19 5.56 -9.41 -4.51
C GLY A 19 4.23 -9.13 -3.81
N MET A 20 3.33 -8.43 -4.48
CA MET A 20 2.05 -8.01 -3.92
C MET A 20 1.05 -9.15 -3.78
N TYR A 21 1.07 -10.10 -4.71
CA TYR A 21 0.24 -11.31 -4.63
C TYR A 21 0.60 -12.13 -3.39
N PHE A 22 1.89 -12.43 -3.21
CA PHE A 22 2.33 -13.19 -2.04
C PHE A 22 2.20 -12.40 -0.74
N TYR A 23 2.42 -11.08 -0.78
CA TYR A 23 2.19 -10.20 0.37
C TYR A 23 0.74 -10.29 0.85
N SER A 24 -0.24 -10.12 -0.04
CA SER A 24 -1.66 -10.19 0.30
C SER A 24 -2.03 -11.55 0.90
N LEU A 25 -1.57 -12.64 0.30
CA LEU A 25 -1.85 -13.98 0.81
C LEU A 25 -1.21 -14.27 2.17
N LYS A 26 -0.01 -13.74 2.42
CA LYS A 26 0.69 -13.86 3.70
C LYS A 26 -0.01 -13.02 4.78
N GLN A 27 -0.53 -11.85 4.39
CA GLN A 27 -1.26 -10.98 5.29
C GLN A 27 -2.60 -11.61 5.73
N ASP A 28 -3.32 -12.27 4.82
CA ASP A 28 -4.54 -13.02 5.16
C ASP A 28 -4.23 -14.07 6.24
N GLU A 29 -3.13 -14.82 6.08
CA GLU A 29 -2.67 -15.83 7.05
C GLU A 29 -2.27 -15.21 8.40
N GLU A 30 -1.50 -14.11 8.39
CA GLU A 30 -1.08 -13.40 9.61
C GLU A 30 -2.26 -12.79 10.38
N CYS A 31 -3.32 -12.40 9.68
CA CYS A 31 -4.53 -11.84 10.27
C CYS A 31 -5.58 -12.92 10.63
N GLY A 32 -5.30 -14.20 10.37
CA GLY A 32 -6.23 -15.31 10.61
C GLY A 32 -7.49 -15.27 9.73
N LEU A 33 -7.41 -14.60 8.57
CA LEU A 33 -8.48 -14.51 7.58
C LEU A 33 -8.48 -15.74 6.67
N GLU A 34 -9.63 -16.06 6.08
CA GLU A 34 -9.71 -17.08 5.04
C GLU A 34 -8.94 -16.58 3.80
N ARG A 35 -8.00 -17.40 3.33
CA ARG A 35 -7.13 -17.05 2.22
C ARG A 35 -7.97 -16.82 0.95
N ASN A 36 -7.97 -15.60 0.43
CA ASN A 36 -8.76 -15.25 -0.75
C ASN A 36 -7.86 -14.94 -1.97
N PRO A 37 -7.50 -15.96 -2.77
CA PRO A 37 -6.60 -15.78 -3.91
C PRO A 37 -7.16 -14.85 -4.98
N LYS A 38 -8.48 -14.68 -5.07
CA LYS A 38 -9.10 -13.77 -6.03
C LYS A 38 -8.84 -12.31 -5.67
N GLU A 39 -8.99 -11.97 -4.39
CA GLU A 39 -8.69 -10.62 -3.90
C GLU A 39 -7.19 -10.34 -3.97
N ALA A 40 -6.35 -11.29 -3.59
CA ALA A 40 -4.90 -11.18 -3.73
C ALA A 40 -4.47 -10.95 -5.20
N LEU A 41 -5.14 -11.62 -6.16
CA LEU A 41 -4.89 -11.41 -7.58
C LEU A 41 -5.26 -10.00 -8.04
N LEU A 42 -6.44 -9.50 -7.64
CA LEU A 42 -6.88 -8.13 -7.98
C LEU A 42 -5.96 -7.08 -7.35
N PHE A 43 -5.58 -7.28 -6.09
CA PHE A 43 -4.65 -6.41 -5.37
C PHE A 43 -3.28 -6.37 -6.05
N ALA A 44 -2.77 -7.54 -6.45
CA ALA A 44 -1.53 -7.66 -7.21
C ALA A 44 -1.62 -7.04 -8.61
N LEU A 45 -2.76 -7.13 -9.30
CA LEU A 45 -2.93 -6.58 -10.64
C LEU A 45 -2.96 -5.05 -10.65
N PHE A 46 -3.61 -4.45 -9.66
CA PHE A 46 -3.74 -2.99 -9.55
C PHE A 46 -2.74 -2.36 -8.55
N TRP A 47 -1.67 -3.08 -8.21
CA TRP A 47 -0.73 -2.67 -7.17
C TRP A 47 -0.14 -1.27 -7.38
N PHE A 48 0.14 -0.90 -8.63
CA PHE A 48 0.73 0.39 -8.97
C PHE A 48 -0.19 1.58 -8.65
N VAL A 49 -1.51 1.37 -8.62
CA VAL A 49 -2.51 2.38 -8.20
C VAL A 49 -2.77 2.28 -6.70
N LEU A 50 -2.91 1.07 -6.19
CA LEU A 50 -3.29 0.81 -4.81
C LEU A 50 -2.19 1.23 -3.82
N ILE A 51 -0.91 0.99 -4.12
CA ILE A 51 0.19 1.38 -3.23
C ILE A 51 0.22 2.90 -3.01
N PRO A 52 0.20 3.77 -4.04
CA PRO A 52 0.14 5.22 -3.83
C PRO A 52 -1.06 5.66 -2.99
N ILE A 53 -2.24 5.06 -3.20
CA ILE A 53 -3.44 5.37 -2.41
C ILE A 53 -3.23 5.01 -0.95
N LEU A 54 -2.70 3.81 -0.66
CA LEU A 54 -2.40 3.37 0.70
C LEU A 54 -1.34 4.26 1.37
N LEU A 55 -0.30 4.66 0.64
CA LEU A 55 0.72 5.58 1.16
C LEU A 55 0.14 6.95 1.48
N LEU A 56 -0.68 7.51 0.59
CA LEU A 56 -1.37 8.77 0.82
C LEU A 56 -2.29 8.69 2.05
N TRP A 57 -3.03 7.58 2.18
CA TRP A 57 -3.89 7.34 3.32
C TRP A 57 -3.10 7.34 4.64
N ILE A 58 -1.99 6.60 4.69
CA ILE A 58 -1.10 6.57 5.87
C ILE A 58 -0.59 7.97 6.21
N VAL A 59 -0.15 8.75 5.21
CA VAL A 59 0.31 10.13 5.43
C VAL A 59 -0.80 10.99 6.02
N VAL A 60 -2.01 10.91 5.48
CA VAL A 60 -3.18 11.65 5.99
C VAL A 60 -3.48 11.28 7.43
N GLU A 61 -3.50 9.99 7.77
CA GLU A 61 -3.70 9.53 9.15
C GLU A 61 -2.64 10.11 10.10
N LYS A 62 -1.36 10.06 9.70
CA LYS A 62 -0.27 10.62 10.52
C LYS A 62 -0.41 12.13 10.72
N VAL A 63 -0.81 12.88 9.69
CA VAL A 63 -1.07 14.32 9.80
C VAL A 63 -2.22 14.59 10.77
N ILE A 64 -3.33 13.86 10.68
CA ILE A 64 -4.48 14.01 11.60
C ILE A 64 -4.05 13.75 13.05
N HIS A 65 -3.29 12.68 13.29
CA HIS A 65 -2.77 12.36 14.62
C HIS A 65 -1.84 13.46 15.16
N LEU A 66 -0.98 14.01 14.31
CA LEU A 66 -0.05 15.07 14.69
C LEU A 66 -0.79 16.37 15.02
N VAL A 67 -1.78 16.76 14.20
CA VAL A 67 -2.64 17.92 14.46
C VAL A 67 -3.41 17.74 15.77
N ARG A 68 -3.99 16.56 16.01
CA ARG A 68 -4.70 16.25 17.26
C ARG A 68 -3.78 16.35 18.48
N ALA A 69 -2.57 15.82 18.38
CA ALA A 69 -1.58 15.89 19.45
C ALA A 69 -1.14 17.34 19.74
N ALA A 70 -0.91 18.13 18.68
CA ALA A 70 -0.56 19.55 18.79
C ALA A 70 -1.69 20.36 19.45
N TYR A 71 -2.94 20.14 19.01
CA TYR A 71 -4.12 20.78 19.60
C TYR A 71 -4.28 20.45 21.08
N ASN A 72 -4.14 19.17 21.45
CA ASN A 72 -4.24 18.73 22.84
C ASN A 72 -3.11 19.32 23.72
N ARG A 73 -1.89 19.46 23.19
CA ARG A 73 -0.82 20.17 23.91
C ARG A 73 -1.12 21.64 24.10
N TYR A 74 -1.59 22.31 23.05
CA TYR A 74 -1.96 23.73 23.12
C TYR A 74 -3.06 23.98 24.16
N LYS A 75 -4.13 23.17 24.12
CA LYS A 75 -5.23 23.23 25.10
C LYS A 75 -4.80 22.95 26.55
N LYS A 76 -3.74 22.18 26.77
CA LYS A 76 -3.24 21.86 28.12
C LYS A 76 -2.30 22.93 28.69
N ASN A 77 -1.70 23.75 27.82
CA ASN A 77 -0.69 24.75 28.19
C ASN A 77 -1.20 26.20 28.16
N GLY A 78 -2.45 26.44 27.74
CA GLY A 78 -3.15 27.71 27.85
C GLY A 78 -4.29 27.62 28.84
#